data_AF-A0A811JSQ1-F1
#
_entry.id   AF-A0A811JSQ1-F1
#
_cell.length_a   1.000
_cell.length_b   1.000
_cell.length_c   1.000
_cell.angle_alpha   90.00
_cell.angle_beta   90.00
_cell.angle_gamma   90.00
#
_symmetry.space_group_name_H-M   'P 1'
#
loop_
_entity.id
_entity.type
_entity.pdbx_description
1 polymer ?
#
loop_
_entity_poly.entity_id
_entity_poly.type
_entity_poly.pdbx_seq_one_letter_code
_entity_poly.pdbx_strand_id
1 'polypeptide(L)'
;MFRRLIPRNPALITRCTHTIKTDNHVAEFPLSYPEFLHSPVQNRRVALYEKLVRADMLERRLNVDVPEFYVGSVLAVTSSDPNMNNRQNRFLGICVRRHKTGLHHTFTLRNVVNGLGVEVMYDLYNPTIRKIETIKLERRLDDDLSYLIDALPEYSTFDFNLEPISHPVGTPVPINPLKVKLRPPPWSQRWDMIPFNGIENAWEMATPRAKRKVKRTRVNDYFQYDLLWQYRREGQDLENELRIQDEIREFEEDRQSKGATKRKILRSAASAL
;
A
#
# COMPACT_ATOMS: atom_id res chain seq x y z
N MET A 1 -52.76 -20.21 7.88
CA MET A 1 -51.82 -21.25 8.35
C MET A 1 -50.73 -20.59 9.20
N PHE A 2 -50.91 -20.59 10.52
CA PHE A 2 -49.92 -20.09 11.47
C PHE A 2 -48.76 -21.09 11.59
N ARG A 3 -47.55 -20.73 11.12
CA ARG A 3 -46.33 -21.46 11.46
C ARG A 3 -45.95 -21.09 12.89
N ARG A 4 -45.94 -22.10 13.78
CA ARG A 4 -45.47 -21.99 15.17
C ARG A 4 -44.03 -21.45 15.18
N LEU A 5 -43.83 -20.30 15.80
CA LEU A 5 -42.51 -19.81 16.17
C LEU A 5 -41.96 -20.73 17.25
N ILE A 6 -40.88 -21.44 16.92
CA ILE A 6 -40.07 -22.16 17.91
C ILE A 6 -39.45 -21.10 18.83
N PRO A 7 -39.58 -21.20 20.16
CA PRO A 7 -38.91 -20.27 21.06
C PRO A 7 -37.41 -20.42 20.89
N ARG A 8 -36.73 -19.32 20.51
CA ARG A 8 -35.27 -19.25 20.51
C ARG A 8 -34.81 -19.42 21.95
N ASN A 9 -34.25 -20.58 22.25
CA ASN A 9 -33.60 -20.87 23.52
C ASN A 9 -32.41 -19.88 23.67
N PRO A 10 -32.40 -18.96 24.66
CA PRO A 10 -31.36 -17.93 24.77
C PRO A 10 -30.02 -18.47 25.30
N ALA A 11 -29.92 -19.77 25.56
CA ALA A 11 -28.84 -20.36 26.36
C ALA A 11 -27.66 -20.96 25.57
N LEU A 12 -27.50 -20.68 24.26
CA LEU A 12 -26.35 -21.19 23.48
C LEU A 12 -25.76 -20.15 22.51
N ILE A 13 -25.54 -18.94 23.01
CA ILE A 13 -24.49 -18.08 22.45
C ILE A 13 -23.64 -17.62 23.63
N THR A 14 -22.82 -18.54 24.15
CA THR A 14 -21.57 -18.12 24.78
C THR A 14 -20.79 -17.38 23.71
N ARG A 15 -20.97 -16.05 23.65
CA ARG A 15 -19.99 -15.19 22.99
C ARG A 15 -18.72 -15.42 23.77
N CYS A 16 -17.83 -16.29 23.26
CA CYS A 16 -16.45 -16.24 23.66
C CYS A 16 -15.96 -14.84 23.28
N THR A 17 -16.10 -13.89 24.19
CA THR A 17 -15.43 -12.61 24.07
C THR A 17 -13.96 -12.89 24.33
N HIS A 18 -13.29 -13.49 23.34
CA HIS A 18 -11.84 -13.52 23.33
C HIS A 18 -11.41 -12.06 23.25
N THR A 19 -11.03 -11.51 24.40
CA THR A 19 -10.36 -10.21 24.46
C THR A 19 -9.02 -10.42 23.78
N ILE A 20 -8.93 -10.01 22.52
CA ILE A 20 -7.70 -10.03 21.75
C ILE A 20 -6.71 -9.07 22.44
N LYS A 21 -5.54 -9.58 22.83
CA LYS A 21 -4.48 -8.74 23.42
C LYS A 21 -3.86 -7.93 22.28
N THR A 22 -3.90 -6.61 22.40
CA THR A 22 -3.43 -5.66 21.36
C THR A 22 -2.15 -4.94 21.75
N ASP A 23 -1.52 -5.31 22.88
CA ASP A 23 -0.48 -4.52 23.55
C ASP A 23 0.73 -4.21 22.66
N ASN A 24 1.01 -5.06 21.66
CA ASN A 24 2.13 -4.90 20.73
C ASN A 24 1.68 -4.64 19.28
N HIS A 25 0.41 -4.32 19.01
CA HIS A 25 -0.05 -4.13 17.62
C HIS A 25 0.53 -2.86 17.00
N VAL A 26 1.12 -2.98 15.80
CA VAL A 26 1.49 -1.81 15.00
C VAL A 26 0.24 -1.31 14.26
N ALA A 27 -0.33 -0.19 14.72
CA ALA A 27 -1.59 0.34 14.19
C ALA A 27 -1.53 0.63 12.66
N GLU A 28 -0.39 1.06 12.14
CA GLU A 28 -0.20 1.38 10.73
C GLU A 28 0.24 0.17 9.88
N PHE A 29 0.26 -1.03 10.45
CA PHE A 29 0.74 -2.27 9.78
C PHE A 29 0.13 -2.50 8.39
N PRO A 30 -1.18 -2.29 8.16
CA PRO A 30 -1.76 -2.54 6.84
C PRO A 30 -1.27 -1.58 5.76
N LEU A 31 -0.83 -0.40 6.16
CA LEU A 31 -0.37 0.66 5.28
C LEU A 31 1.14 0.55 5.02
N SER A 32 1.93 0.19 6.04
CA SER A 32 3.37 -0.01 5.91
C SER A 32 3.69 -1.34 5.22
N TYR A 33 3.00 -2.41 5.58
CA TYR A 33 3.20 -3.80 5.12
C TYR A 33 1.99 -4.42 4.39
N PRO A 34 1.36 -3.74 3.40
CA PRO A 34 0.21 -4.27 2.66
C PRO A 34 0.49 -5.61 1.95
N GLU A 35 1.74 -5.92 1.64
CA GLU A 35 2.14 -7.17 1.00
C GLU A 35 1.94 -8.40 1.88
N PHE A 36 1.98 -8.27 3.21
CA PHE A 36 1.76 -9.40 4.11
C PHE A 36 0.27 -9.71 4.30
N LEU A 37 -0.61 -8.79 3.92
CA LEU A 37 -2.06 -8.97 4.05
C LEU A 37 -2.57 -10.04 3.08
N HIS A 38 -3.69 -10.65 3.44
CA HIS A 38 -4.38 -11.64 2.60
C HIS A 38 -4.86 -11.02 1.29
N SER A 39 -5.01 -11.86 0.26
CA SER A 39 -5.67 -11.43 -0.97
C SER A 39 -7.10 -10.93 -0.67
N PRO A 40 -7.54 -9.79 -1.24
CA PRO A 40 -8.93 -9.33 -1.11
C PRO A 40 -9.92 -10.30 -1.80
N VAL A 41 -9.44 -11.11 -2.74
CA VAL A 41 -10.22 -12.17 -3.39
C VAL A 41 -10.25 -13.40 -2.48
N GLN A 42 -11.38 -13.63 -1.81
CA GLN A 42 -11.57 -14.74 -0.85
C GLN A 42 -11.24 -16.12 -1.45
N ASN A 43 -11.64 -16.38 -2.70
CA ASN A 43 -11.40 -17.67 -3.36
C ASN A 43 -9.92 -18.00 -3.56
N ARG A 44 -9.01 -17.04 -3.37
CA ARG A 44 -7.56 -17.22 -3.47
C ARG A 44 -6.88 -17.43 -2.10
N ARG A 45 -7.62 -17.33 -0.99
CA ARG A 45 -7.06 -17.43 0.36
C ARG A 45 -6.85 -18.90 0.73
N VAL A 46 -5.59 -19.29 0.90
CA VAL A 46 -5.21 -20.63 1.37
C VAL A 46 -4.15 -20.45 2.45
N ALA A 47 -4.48 -20.84 3.69
CA ALA A 47 -3.65 -20.55 4.87
C ALA A 47 -2.22 -21.11 4.76
N LEU A 48 -2.07 -22.35 4.26
CA LEU A 48 -0.76 -22.97 4.07
C LEU A 48 0.08 -22.23 3.03
N TYR A 49 -0.54 -21.85 1.90
CA TYR A 49 0.13 -21.09 0.84
C TYR A 49 0.61 -19.74 1.36
N GLU A 50 -0.26 -18.99 2.04
CA GLU A 50 0.10 -17.69 2.62
C GLU A 50 1.24 -17.81 3.64
N LYS A 51 1.24 -18.85 4.48
CA LYS A 51 2.32 -19.11 5.44
C LYS A 51 3.66 -19.38 4.75
N LEU A 52 3.66 -20.21 3.69
CA LEU A 52 4.88 -20.51 2.92
C LEU A 52 5.40 -19.26 2.18
N VAL A 53 4.49 -18.48 1.58
CA VAL A 53 4.83 -17.21 0.92
C VAL A 53 5.40 -16.21 1.93
N ARG A 54 4.81 -16.10 3.12
CA ARG A 54 5.34 -15.25 4.21
C ARG A 54 6.73 -15.67 4.64
N ALA A 55 6.98 -16.97 4.83
CA ALA A 55 8.30 -17.46 5.17
C ALA A 55 9.35 -17.04 4.11
N ASP A 56 9.06 -17.23 2.82
CA ASP A 56 9.98 -16.85 1.73
C ASP A 56 10.19 -15.32 1.65
N MET A 57 9.14 -14.53 1.84
CA MET A 57 9.24 -13.07 1.93
C MET A 57 10.18 -12.62 3.07
N LEU A 58 10.10 -13.28 4.22
CA LEU A 58 10.94 -12.98 5.38
C LEU A 58 12.40 -13.35 5.14
N GLU A 59 12.68 -14.51 4.55
CA GLU A 59 14.04 -14.87 4.11
C GLU A 59 14.61 -13.81 3.16
N ARG A 60 13.81 -13.36 2.19
CA ARG A 60 14.26 -12.36 1.20
C ARG A 60 14.60 -11.02 1.84
N ARG A 61 13.89 -10.60 2.90
CA ARG A 61 14.14 -9.36 3.67
C ARG A 61 15.40 -9.40 4.51
N LEU A 62 15.94 -10.59 4.82
CA LEU A 62 17.26 -10.69 5.44
C LEU A 62 18.37 -10.25 4.47
N ASN A 63 18.17 -10.49 3.17
CA ASN A 63 19.16 -10.18 2.13
C ASN A 63 19.07 -8.73 1.62
N VAL A 64 17.88 -8.12 1.59
CA VAL A 64 17.68 -6.71 1.20
C VAL A 64 16.83 -6.01 2.23
N ASP A 65 17.35 -4.87 2.72
CA ASP A 65 16.63 -3.99 3.64
C ASP A 65 15.50 -3.29 2.89
N VAL A 66 14.26 -3.59 3.27
CA VAL A 66 13.07 -2.97 2.73
C VAL A 66 12.58 -1.95 3.76
N PRO A 67 12.75 -0.64 3.51
CA PRO A 67 12.30 0.39 4.43
C PRO A 67 10.77 0.51 4.43
N GLU A 68 10.22 1.16 5.45
CA GLU A 68 8.82 1.57 5.46
C GLU A 68 8.59 2.72 4.48
N PHE A 69 7.57 2.60 3.63
CA PHE A 69 7.17 3.66 2.71
C PHE A 69 5.70 3.54 2.33
N TYR A 70 5.13 4.65 1.84
CA TYR A 70 3.72 4.72 1.46
C TYR A 70 3.56 5.27 0.06
N VAL A 71 2.33 5.24 -0.44
CA VAL A 71 1.97 5.97 -1.65
C VAL A 71 2.09 7.47 -1.39
N GLY A 72 2.88 8.13 -2.23
CA GLY A 72 3.30 9.52 -2.04
C GLY A 72 4.74 9.70 -1.55
N SER A 73 5.35 8.67 -0.97
CA SER A 73 6.76 8.75 -0.55
C SER A 73 7.70 8.79 -1.76
N VAL A 74 8.83 9.48 -1.63
CA VAL A 74 9.88 9.53 -2.67
C VAL A 74 10.93 8.47 -2.36
N LEU A 75 11.17 7.58 -3.32
CA LEU A 75 12.08 6.45 -3.20
C LEU A 75 13.20 6.54 -4.23
N ALA A 76 14.36 6.00 -3.87
CA ALA A 76 15.43 5.67 -4.81
C ALA A 76 15.66 4.15 -4.79
N VAL A 77 15.46 3.49 -5.93
CA VAL A 77 15.64 2.05 -6.07
C VAL A 77 16.86 1.80 -6.93
N THR A 78 17.78 0.96 -6.42
CA THR A 78 18.94 0.48 -7.17
C THR A 78 18.72 -0.97 -7.57
N SER A 79 18.57 -1.22 -8.86
CA SER A 79 18.44 -2.54 -9.46
C SER A 79 19.71 -2.93 -10.23
N SER A 80 19.93 -4.23 -10.37
CA SER A 80 20.99 -4.78 -11.22
C SER A 80 20.47 -4.90 -12.65
N ASP A 81 21.16 -4.26 -13.60
CA ASP A 81 20.82 -4.32 -15.03
C ASP A 81 22.06 -4.74 -15.83
N PRO A 82 22.05 -5.87 -16.56
CA PRO A 82 23.21 -6.33 -17.31
C PRO A 82 23.65 -5.38 -18.43
N ASN A 83 22.76 -4.52 -18.92
CA ASN A 83 23.03 -3.62 -20.05
C ASN A 83 23.70 -2.31 -19.64
N MET A 84 23.73 -1.98 -18.34
CA MET A 84 24.37 -0.77 -17.83
C MET A 84 25.86 -1.02 -17.57
N ASN A 85 26.72 -0.03 -17.83
CA ASN A 85 28.18 -0.15 -17.65
C ASN A 85 28.57 -0.63 -16.24
N ASN A 86 27.94 -0.08 -15.20
CA ASN A 86 28.20 -0.46 -13.80
C ASN A 86 27.33 -1.64 -13.32
N ARG A 87 26.56 -2.24 -14.24
CA ARG A 87 25.51 -3.23 -13.99
C ARG A 87 24.48 -2.82 -12.93
N GLN A 88 24.36 -1.54 -12.66
CA GLN A 88 23.47 -0.95 -11.66
C GLN A 88 22.69 0.18 -12.31
N ASN A 89 21.40 0.22 -12.04
CA ASN A 89 20.49 1.28 -12.44
C ASN A 89 19.82 1.85 -11.19
N ARG A 90 19.98 3.15 -10.94
CA ARG A 90 19.34 3.86 -9.84
C ARG A 90 18.24 4.76 -10.40
N PHE A 91 17.00 4.51 -9.99
CA PHE A 91 15.85 5.32 -10.37
C PHE A 91 15.25 5.97 -9.12
N LEU A 92 15.07 7.29 -9.17
CA LEU A 92 14.42 8.08 -8.12
C LEU A 92 13.07 8.56 -8.61
N GLY A 93 12.03 8.42 -7.79
CA GLY A 93 10.70 8.90 -8.11
C GLY A 93 9.70 8.77 -6.95
N ILE A 94 8.51 9.35 -7.14
CA ILE A 94 7.40 9.21 -6.20
C ILE A 94 6.75 7.84 -6.37
N CYS A 95 6.43 7.18 -5.25
CA CYS A 95 5.62 5.97 -5.27
C CYS A 95 4.17 6.33 -5.58
N VAL A 96 3.72 5.95 -6.77
CA VAL A 96 2.39 6.26 -7.29
C VAL A 96 1.36 5.26 -6.79
N ARG A 97 1.75 3.99 -6.74
CA ARG A 97 0.84 2.89 -6.44
C ARG A 97 1.61 1.73 -5.84
N ARG A 98 0.98 1.05 -4.88
CA ARG A 98 1.38 -0.26 -4.36
C ARG A 98 0.24 -1.24 -4.64
N HIS A 99 0.52 -2.41 -5.21
CA HIS A 99 -0.53 -3.38 -5.50
C HIS A 99 -0.06 -4.83 -5.33
N LYS A 100 -1.03 -5.74 -5.34
CA LYS A 100 -0.89 -7.18 -5.05
C LYS A 100 -0.42 -7.44 -3.61
N THR A 101 -0.44 -8.72 -3.25
CA THR A 101 0.01 -9.23 -1.96
C THR A 101 1.00 -10.38 -2.18
N GLY A 102 1.73 -10.76 -1.14
CA GLY A 102 2.73 -11.82 -1.17
C GLY A 102 3.99 -11.44 -1.96
N LEU A 103 4.67 -12.46 -2.51
CA LEU A 103 5.90 -12.32 -3.31
C LEU A 103 5.75 -11.45 -4.56
N HIS A 104 4.54 -11.37 -5.11
CA HIS A 104 4.24 -10.59 -6.31
C HIS A 104 3.82 -9.15 -6.00
N HIS A 105 4.03 -8.65 -4.77
CA HIS A 105 3.76 -7.26 -4.44
C HIS A 105 4.61 -6.34 -5.32
N THR A 106 3.98 -5.37 -5.97
CA THR A 106 4.67 -4.42 -6.84
C THR A 106 4.37 -2.99 -6.42
N PHE A 107 5.30 -2.11 -6.74
CA PHE A 107 5.12 -0.68 -6.58
C PHE A 107 5.65 0.06 -7.80
N THR A 108 4.96 1.14 -8.17
CA THR A 108 5.31 1.94 -9.34
C THR A 108 5.93 3.26 -8.89
N LEU A 109 7.12 3.55 -9.40
CA LEU A 109 7.77 4.85 -9.25
C LEU A 109 7.55 5.70 -10.48
N ARG A 110 7.27 6.99 -10.28
CA ARG A 110 7.14 7.98 -11.35
C ARG A 110 8.12 9.12 -11.14
N ASN A 111 8.76 9.56 -12.21
CA ASN A 111 9.53 10.80 -12.24
C ASN A 111 9.47 11.42 -13.65
N VAL A 112 9.61 12.74 -13.74
CA VAL A 112 9.79 13.46 -15.01
C VAL A 112 11.27 13.70 -15.23
N VAL A 113 11.81 13.04 -16.25
CA VAL A 113 13.23 13.06 -16.60
C VAL A 113 13.38 13.79 -17.92
N ASN A 114 14.11 14.92 -17.94
CA ASN A 114 14.31 15.72 -19.15
C ASN A 114 12.99 16.08 -19.86
N GLY A 115 11.94 16.39 -19.08
CA GLY A 115 10.59 16.72 -19.59
C GLY A 115 9.74 15.53 -20.02
N LEU A 116 10.25 14.30 -19.93
CA LEU A 116 9.52 13.06 -20.24
C LEU A 116 9.09 12.36 -18.95
N GLY A 117 7.80 12.03 -18.83
CA GLY A 117 7.29 11.24 -17.71
C GLY A 117 7.69 9.78 -17.85
N VAL A 118 8.47 9.27 -16.91
CA VAL A 118 8.93 7.87 -16.86
C VAL A 118 8.28 7.19 -15.66
N GLU A 119 7.72 6.00 -15.90
CA GLU A 119 7.20 5.13 -14.85
C GLU A 119 7.94 3.80 -14.88
N VAL A 120 8.39 3.35 -13.71
CA VAL A 120 9.07 2.07 -13.54
C VAL A 120 8.33 1.28 -12.47
N MET A 121 7.85 0.10 -12.85
CA MET A 121 7.23 -0.85 -11.93
C MET A 121 8.29 -1.81 -11.40
N TYR A 122 8.38 -1.92 -10.08
CA TYR A 122 9.27 -2.84 -9.39
C TYR A 122 8.48 -3.90 -8.64
N ASP A 123 8.89 -5.17 -8.77
CA ASP A 123 8.42 -6.23 -7.87
C ASP A 123 9.28 -6.18 -6.60
N LEU A 124 8.66 -6.02 -5.43
CA LEU A 124 9.37 -5.76 -4.16
C LEU A 124 10.41 -6.83 -3.81
N TYR A 125 10.09 -8.09 -4.08
CA TYR A 125 10.92 -9.24 -3.74
C TYR A 125 11.84 -9.71 -4.87
N ASN A 126 11.97 -8.92 -5.94
CA ASN A 126 12.81 -9.28 -7.09
C ASN A 126 14.29 -9.45 -6.66
N PRO A 127 14.98 -10.52 -7.11
CA PRO A 127 16.40 -10.72 -6.80
C PRO A 127 17.32 -9.67 -7.44
N THR A 128 16.88 -8.99 -8.49
CA THR A 128 17.67 -7.93 -9.14
C THR A 128 17.76 -6.65 -8.30
N ILE A 129 16.85 -6.43 -7.35
CA ILE A 129 16.87 -5.26 -6.47
C ILE A 129 18.00 -5.42 -5.47
N ARG A 130 18.91 -4.44 -5.45
CA ARG A 130 20.05 -4.40 -4.52
C ARG A 130 19.76 -3.55 -3.29
N LYS A 131 19.12 -2.39 -3.48
CA LYS A 131 18.85 -1.44 -2.40
C LYS A 131 17.60 -0.63 -2.69
N ILE A 132 16.80 -0.39 -1.65
CA ILE A 132 15.66 0.54 -1.67
C ILE A 132 15.95 1.59 -0.60
N GLU A 133 15.95 2.85 -0.99
CA GLU A 133 16.17 3.99 -0.10
C GLU A 133 14.92 4.87 -0.07
N THR A 134 14.48 5.23 1.14
CA THR A 134 13.45 6.24 1.35
C THR A 134 14.09 7.62 1.41
N ILE A 135 13.86 8.43 0.38
CA ILE A 135 14.38 9.80 0.31
C ILE A 135 13.47 10.75 1.08
N LYS A 136 12.16 10.62 0.91
CA LYS A 136 11.18 11.41 1.66
C LYS A 136 10.01 10.52 2.06
N LEU A 137 9.82 10.36 3.36
CA LEU A 137 8.68 9.65 3.92
C LEU A 137 7.51 10.62 4.05
N GLU A 138 6.50 10.44 3.19
CA GLU A 138 5.24 11.17 3.26
C GLU A 138 4.09 10.32 2.74
N ARG A 139 2.89 10.64 3.19
CA ARG A 139 1.63 10.08 2.69
C ARG A 139 0.89 11.13 1.89
N ARG A 140 0.05 10.68 0.95
CA ARG A 140 -0.92 11.53 0.27
C ARG A 140 -2.33 11.24 0.78
N LEU A 141 -3.29 12.04 0.32
CA LEU A 141 -4.70 11.89 0.67
C LEU A 141 -5.33 10.63 0.06
N ASP A 142 -4.74 10.11 -1.02
CA ASP A 142 -5.21 8.97 -1.79
C ASP A 142 -4.20 7.81 -1.74
N ASP A 143 -4.71 6.58 -1.86
CA ASP A 143 -3.90 5.36 -1.92
C ASP A 143 -3.36 5.06 -3.34
N ASP A 144 -3.81 5.78 -4.36
CA ASP A 144 -3.36 5.63 -5.75
C ASP A 144 -3.24 7.01 -6.41
N LEU A 145 -2.04 7.33 -6.89
CA LEU A 145 -1.71 8.62 -7.52
C LEU A 145 -1.61 8.50 -9.05
N SER A 146 -2.23 7.49 -9.66
CA SER A 146 -2.19 7.26 -11.11
C SER A 146 -2.62 8.48 -11.93
N TYR A 147 -3.40 9.39 -11.34
CA TYR A 147 -3.79 10.67 -11.95
C TYR A 147 -2.61 11.62 -12.20
N LEU A 148 -1.42 11.39 -11.61
CA LEU A 148 -0.21 12.15 -11.89
C LEU A 148 0.26 12.03 -13.35
N ILE A 149 -0.24 11.05 -14.10
CA ILE A 149 -0.03 10.92 -15.55
C ILE A 149 -0.62 12.14 -16.29
N ASP A 150 -1.84 12.52 -15.95
CA ASP A 150 -2.58 13.63 -16.58
C ASP A 150 -2.41 14.97 -15.85
N ALA A 151 -1.64 14.99 -14.75
CA ALA A 151 -1.35 16.18 -13.97
C ALA A 151 -0.30 17.09 -14.62
N LEU A 152 -0.17 18.30 -14.10
CA LEU A 152 0.96 19.17 -14.43
C LEU A 152 2.29 18.49 -14.04
N PRO A 153 3.36 18.60 -14.87
CA PRO A 153 4.65 17.94 -14.60
C PRO A 153 5.26 18.29 -13.24
N GLU A 154 5.00 19.50 -12.73
CA GLU A 154 5.53 20.04 -11.47
C GLU A 154 5.32 19.09 -10.29
N TYR A 155 4.16 18.42 -10.22
CA TYR A 155 3.83 17.50 -9.13
C TYR A 155 4.56 16.16 -9.20
N SER A 156 5.21 15.85 -10.33
CA SER A 156 5.89 14.59 -10.59
C SER A 156 7.38 14.73 -10.89
N THR A 157 7.91 15.95 -10.88
CA THR A 157 9.32 16.22 -11.19
C THR A 157 10.13 16.21 -9.91
N PHE A 158 11.09 15.29 -9.80
CA PHE A 158 12.00 15.16 -8.67
C PHE A 158 13.45 15.14 -9.14
N ASP A 159 14.33 15.81 -8.39
CA ASP A 159 15.76 15.76 -8.66
C ASP A 159 16.35 14.39 -8.28
N PHE A 160 17.19 13.83 -9.16
CA PHE A 160 17.89 12.56 -8.93
C PHE A 160 18.92 12.62 -7.81
N ASN A 161 19.44 13.81 -7.54
CA ASN A 161 20.44 14.07 -6.51
C ASN A 161 19.82 14.53 -5.19
N LEU A 162 18.50 14.41 -5.04
CA LEU A 162 17.81 14.78 -3.80
C LEU A 162 18.35 13.97 -2.62
N GLU A 163 18.79 14.69 -1.59
CA GLU A 163 19.29 14.10 -0.34
C GLU A 163 18.14 13.50 0.48
N PRO A 164 18.37 12.38 1.19
CA PRO A 164 17.36 11.77 2.04
C PRO A 164 17.03 12.64 3.25
N ILE A 165 15.75 12.96 3.42
CA ILE A 165 15.21 13.70 4.55
C ILE A 165 14.94 12.70 5.69
N SER A 166 15.69 12.84 6.77
CA SER A 166 15.51 11.99 7.96
C SER A 166 14.17 12.29 8.65
N HIS A 167 13.39 11.24 8.92
CA HIS A 167 12.17 11.31 9.72
C HIS A 167 12.47 10.97 11.20
N PRO A 168 12.04 11.78 12.18
CA PRO A 168 12.29 11.49 13.59
C PRO A 168 11.44 10.30 14.06
N VAL A 169 12.09 9.36 14.77
CA VAL A 169 11.46 8.15 15.30
C VAL A 169 10.40 8.50 16.33
N GLY A 170 9.24 7.83 16.27
CA GLY A 170 8.11 8.04 17.19
C GLY A 170 7.17 9.16 16.77
N THR A 171 7.44 9.85 15.66
CA THR A 171 6.52 10.85 15.10
C THR A 171 5.66 10.21 14.01
N PRO A 172 4.34 10.50 13.97
CA PRO A 172 3.47 9.95 12.94
C PRO A 172 3.92 10.44 11.56
N VAL A 173 3.69 9.60 10.55
CA VAL A 173 4.10 9.90 9.17
C VAL A 173 3.29 11.09 8.64
N PRO A 174 3.94 12.14 8.12
CA PRO A 174 3.22 13.34 7.67
C PRO A 174 2.34 13.04 6.45
N ILE A 175 1.09 13.49 6.50
CA ILE A 175 0.15 13.44 5.38
C ILE A 175 0.21 14.78 4.66
N ASN A 176 0.61 14.77 3.39
CA ASN A 176 0.69 15.95 2.55
C ASN A 176 -0.70 16.29 1.98
N PRO A 177 -1.31 17.44 2.36
CA PRO A 177 -2.65 17.82 1.94
C PRO A 177 -2.70 18.44 0.53
N LEU A 178 -1.57 18.54 -0.17
CA LEU A 178 -1.48 19.14 -1.49
C LEU A 178 -2.44 18.47 -2.47
N LYS A 179 -3.26 19.29 -3.13
CA LYS A 179 -4.14 18.89 -4.23
C LYS A 179 -3.50 19.20 -5.57
N VAL A 180 -3.67 18.29 -6.51
CA VAL A 180 -3.03 18.29 -7.82
C VAL A 180 -3.98 18.86 -8.86
N LYS A 181 -3.47 19.80 -9.67
CA LYS A 181 -4.18 20.31 -10.86
C LYS A 181 -3.92 19.43 -12.07
N LEU A 182 -5.00 18.98 -12.72
CA LEU A 182 -4.92 18.23 -13.97
C LEU A 182 -4.67 19.15 -15.16
N ARG A 183 -4.13 18.59 -16.24
CA ARG A 183 -4.11 19.22 -17.57
C ARG A 183 -5.52 19.34 -18.12
N PRO A 184 -5.79 20.18 -19.13
CA PRO A 184 -7.07 20.15 -19.81
C PRO A 184 -7.32 18.78 -20.47
N PRO A 185 -8.59 18.33 -20.57
CA PRO A 185 -8.94 17.05 -21.20
C PRO A 185 -8.57 17.02 -22.70
N PRO A 186 -8.42 15.83 -23.32
CA PRO A 186 -8.77 14.50 -22.81
C PRO A 186 -7.71 13.89 -21.87
N TRP A 187 -8.18 13.23 -20.81
CA TRP A 187 -7.35 12.46 -19.87
C TRP A 187 -7.28 10.99 -20.24
N SER A 188 -6.25 10.29 -19.74
CA SER A 188 -6.09 8.84 -19.88
C SER A 188 -7.24 8.05 -19.26
N GLN A 189 -7.77 8.51 -18.14
CA GLN A 189 -8.92 7.92 -17.45
C GLN A 189 -9.94 8.98 -17.04
N ARG A 190 -11.13 8.50 -16.67
CA ARG A 190 -12.22 9.32 -16.16
C ARG A 190 -12.03 9.59 -14.67
N TRP A 191 -11.02 10.39 -14.36
CA TRP A 191 -10.72 10.81 -12.98
C TRP A 191 -11.88 11.54 -12.32
N ASP A 192 -12.76 12.16 -13.12
CA ASP A 192 -14.02 12.77 -12.67
C ASP A 192 -15.02 11.80 -12.03
N MET A 193 -14.88 10.49 -12.25
CA MET A 193 -15.75 9.46 -11.68
C MET A 193 -15.23 8.84 -10.39
N ILE A 194 -13.91 8.89 -10.18
CA ILE A 194 -13.27 8.21 -9.06
C ILE A 194 -13.23 9.21 -7.90
N PRO A 195 -13.64 8.81 -6.68
CA PRO A 195 -13.69 9.72 -5.53
C PRO A 195 -12.29 9.94 -4.93
N PHE A 196 -11.36 10.51 -5.72
CA PHE A 196 -10.05 10.92 -5.24
C PHE A 196 -10.13 12.28 -4.53
N ASN A 197 -9.49 12.38 -3.37
CA ASN A 197 -9.43 13.58 -2.54
C ASN A 197 -8.29 14.52 -2.95
N GLY A 198 -7.24 13.98 -3.59
CA GLY A 198 -6.03 14.70 -3.99
C GLY A 198 -6.12 15.44 -5.32
N ILE A 199 -7.25 15.40 -6.04
CA ILE A 199 -7.43 16.13 -7.30
C ILE A 199 -8.20 17.44 -7.08
N GLU A 200 -7.65 18.55 -7.57
CA GLU A 200 -8.32 19.85 -7.55
C GLU A 200 -9.29 19.98 -8.74
N ASN A 201 -10.55 20.32 -8.46
CA ASN A 201 -11.57 20.74 -9.44
C ASN A 201 -11.77 19.79 -10.65
N ALA A 202 -11.55 18.48 -10.48
CA ALA A 202 -11.68 17.49 -11.55
C ALA A 202 -13.04 17.55 -12.27
N TRP A 203 -14.12 17.72 -11.50
CA TRP A 203 -15.47 17.79 -12.05
C TRP A 203 -15.72 19.06 -12.85
N GLU A 204 -15.11 20.18 -12.46
CA GLU A 204 -15.32 21.47 -13.14
C GLU A 204 -14.73 21.42 -14.54
N MET A 205 -13.52 20.86 -14.66
CA MET A 205 -12.78 20.69 -15.92
C MET A 205 -13.41 19.67 -16.88
N ALA A 206 -14.34 18.83 -16.42
CA ALA A 206 -14.98 17.82 -17.25
C ALA A 206 -15.92 18.43 -18.31
N THR A 207 -15.88 17.87 -19.53
CA THR A 207 -16.69 18.33 -20.66
C THR A 207 -18.21 18.17 -20.39
N PRO A 208 -19.08 19.03 -20.95
CA PRO A 208 -20.54 18.88 -20.81
C PRO A 208 -21.07 17.50 -21.23
N ARG A 209 -20.47 16.90 -22.27
CA ARG A 209 -20.78 15.54 -22.72
C ARG A 209 -20.45 14.49 -21.66
N ALA A 210 -19.28 14.58 -21.00
CA ALA A 210 -18.91 13.69 -19.90
C ALA A 210 -19.88 13.82 -18.73
N LYS A 211 -20.21 15.06 -18.31
CA LYS A 211 -21.18 15.36 -17.24
C LYS A 211 -22.57 14.75 -17.52
N ARG A 212 -23.06 14.83 -18.76
CA ARG A 212 -24.33 14.20 -19.17
C ARG A 212 -24.27 12.67 -19.13
N LYS A 213 -23.14 12.06 -19.52
CA LYS A 213 -22.95 10.60 -19.48
C LYS A 213 -22.94 10.10 -18.04
N VAL A 214 -22.29 10.82 -17.12
CA VAL A 214 -22.25 10.50 -15.68
C VAL A 214 -23.64 10.41 -15.10
N LYS A 215 -24.53 11.37 -15.37
CA LYS A 215 -25.91 11.32 -14.86
C LYS A 215 -26.64 10.02 -15.21
N ARG A 216 -26.33 9.40 -16.36
CA ARG A 216 -26.88 8.09 -16.75
C ARG A 216 -26.28 6.93 -15.97
N THR A 217 -25.04 7.05 -15.49
CA THR A 217 -24.28 5.97 -14.83
C THR A 217 -24.28 6.06 -13.30
N ARG A 218 -24.36 7.29 -12.74
CA ARG A 218 -24.21 7.62 -11.31
C ARG A 218 -25.41 7.22 -10.45
N VAL A 219 -26.35 6.42 -10.98
CA VAL A 219 -27.58 6.10 -10.26
C VAL A 219 -27.33 5.22 -9.04
N ASN A 220 -26.21 4.50 -8.92
CA ASN A 220 -26.00 3.57 -7.81
C ASN A 220 -24.58 3.62 -7.23
N ASP A 221 -24.26 4.63 -6.42
CA ASP A 221 -23.14 4.51 -5.47
C ASP A 221 -23.59 3.77 -4.20
N TYR A 222 -24.16 2.58 -4.39
CA TYR A 222 -24.50 1.68 -3.28
C TYR A 222 -23.25 1.06 -2.66
N PHE A 223 -22.09 1.18 -3.31
CA PHE A 223 -20.83 0.62 -2.82
C PHE A 223 -20.40 1.19 -1.47
N GLN A 224 -20.71 2.47 -1.18
CA GLN A 224 -20.46 3.05 0.14
C GLN A 224 -21.28 2.37 1.27
N TYR A 225 -22.40 1.72 0.93
CA TYR A 225 -23.27 1.02 1.86
C TYR A 225 -23.15 -0.51 1.75
N ASP A 226 -22.30 -1.02 0.86
CA ASP A 226 -22.10 -2.46 0.71
C ASP A 226 -21.16 -2.96 1.82
N LEU A 227 -21.77 -3.30 2.96
CA LEU A 227 -21.08 -3.83 4.14
C LEU A 227 -20.31 -5.12 3.82
N LEU A 228 -20.77 -5.91 2.84
CA LEU A 228 -20.14 -7.17 2.48
C LEU A 228 -18.91 -6.92 1.59
N TRP A 229 -18.95 -5.87 0.77
CA TRP A 229 -17.78 -5.36 0.06
C TRP A 229 -16.76 -4.75 1.02
N GLN A 230 -17.21 -3.93 1.99
CA GLN A 230 -16.36 -3.41 3.07
C GLN A 230 -15.70 -4.57 3.82
N TYR A 231 -16.46 -5.54 4.33
CA TYR A 231 -15.92 -6.73 5.00
C TYR A 231 -14.92 -7.54 4.15
N ARG A 232 -15.12 -7.61 2.82
CA ARG A 232 -14.16 -8.30 1.93
C ARG A 232 -12.87 -7.50 1.72
N ARG A 233 -12.94 -6.16 1.62
CA ARG A 233 -11.78 -5.25 1.49
C ARG A 233 -11.05 -5.07 2.81
N GLU A 234 -11.81 -4.72 3.84
CA GLU A 234 -11.43 -4.51 5.24
C GLU A 234 -11.41 -5.81 6.03
N GLY A 235 -11.43 -6.98 5.38
CA GLY A 235 -11.25 -8.31 5.99
C GLY A 235 -9.86 -8.51 6.61
N GLN A 236 -9.26 -7.41 7.06
CA GLN A 236 -8.34 -7.20 8.15
C GLN A 236 -9.03 -7.57 9.46
N ASP A 237 -9.12 -8.87 9.71
CA ASP A 237 -9.32 -9.30 11.08
C ASP A 237 -8.07 -8.85 11.85
N LEU A 238 -8.24 -7.98 12.83
CA LEU A 238 -7.16 -7.58 13.75
C LEU A 238 -6.39 -8.82 14.27
N GLU A 239 -7.11 -9.92 14.47
CA GLU A 239 -6.55 -11.24 14.81
C GLU A 239 -5.56 -11.75 13.76
N ASN A 240 -5.85 -11.61 12.47
CA ASN A 240 -4.94 -12.01 11.41
C ASN A 240 -3.71 -11.10 11.35
N GLU A 241 -3.87 -9.79 11.54
CA GLU A 241 -2.75 -8.85 11.59
C GLU A 241 -1.82 -9.18 12.75
N LEU A 242 -2.39 -9.44 13.93
CA LEU A 242 -1.64 -9.88 15.10
C LEU A 242 -0.92 -11.19 14.86
N ARG A 243 -1.61 -12.19 14.28
CA ARG A 243 -0.99 -13.48 13.92
C ARG A 243 0.20 -13.28 12.97
N ILE A 244 0.06 -12.44 11.96
CA ILE A 244 1.15 -12.14 11.02
C ILE A 244 2.29 -11.42 11.75
N GLN A 245 2.00 -10.42 12.58
CA GLN A 245 3.01 -9.71 13.36
C GLN A 245 3.77 -10.66 14.31
N ASP A 246 3.06 -11.58 14.96
CA ASP A 246 3.66 -12.58 15.85
C ASP A 246 4.54 -13.58 15.08
N GLU A 247 4.11 -14.03 13.90
CA GLU A 247 4.96 -14.85 13.02
C GLU A 247 6.25 -14.12 12.61
N ILE A 248 6.16 -12.81 12.32
CA ILE A 248 7.34 -12.01 11.96
C ILE A 248 8.27 -11.86 13.17
N ARG A 249 7.72 -11.64 14.37
CA ARG A 249 8.51 -11.57 15.62
C ARG A 249 9.20 -12.89 15.93
N GLU A 250 8.47 -14.00 15.85
CA GLU A 250 9.03 -15.34 16.06
C GLU A 250 10.20 -15.60 15.10
N PHE A 251 10.03 -15.21 13.83
CA PHE A 251 11.11 -15.27 12.84
C PHE A 251 12.30 -14.39 13.22
N GLU A 252 12.07 -13.14 13.64
CA GLU A 252 13.14 -12.24 14.09
C GLU A 252 13.91 -12.80 15.29
N GLU A 253 13.21 -13.32 16.31
CA GLU A 253 13.79 -13.91 17.51
C GLU A 253 14.62 -15.17 17.18
N ASP A 254 14.11 -16.05 16.32
CA ASP A 254 14.84 -17.23 15.84
C ASP A 254 16.12 -16.83 15.09
N ARG A 255 16.05 -15.81 14.23
CA ARG A 255 17.22 -15.32 13.48
C ARG A 255 18.23 -14.58 14.34
N GLN A 256 17.76 -13.83 15.34
CA GLN A 256 18.62 -13.14 16.30
C GLN A 256 19.31 -14.11 17.25
N SER A 257 18.60 -15.13 17.76
CA SER A 257 19.18 -16.16 18.62
C SER A 257 20.25 -16.98 17.91
N LYS A 258 20.07 -17.25 16.62
CA LYS A 258 21.08 -17.86 15.73
C LYS A 258 22.21 -16.91 15.31
N GLY A 259 22.13 -15.63 15.66
CA GLY A 259 23.13 -14.61 15.31
C GLY A 259 23.16 -14.22 13.83
N ALA A 260 22.13 -14.55 13.04
CA ALA A 260 22.10 -14.27 11.60
C ALA A 260 21.98 -12.77 11.30
N THR A 261 21.11 -12.06 12.02
CA THR A 261 20.95 -10.60 11.89
C THR A 261 20.55 -9.97 13.22
N LYS A 262 20.84 -8.68 13.39
CA LYS A 262 20.34 -7.86 14.53
C LYS A 262 19.23 -6.88 14.12
N ARG A 263 18.82 -6.91 12.85
CA ARG A 263 17.88 -5.94 12.28
C ARG A 263 16.45 -6.43 12.52
N LYS A 264 15.58 -5.55 13.01
CA LYS A 264 14.14 -5.80 13.03
C LYS A 264 13.56 -5.61 11.62
N ILE A 265 12.60 -6.43 11.25
CA ILE A 265 11.80 -6.34 10.02
C ILE A 265 10.58 -5.47 10.30
N LEU A 266 9.89 -5.70 11.42
CA LEU A 266 8.81 -4.83 11.90
C LEU A 266 9.40 -3.52 12.41
N ARG A 267 9.22 -2.47 11.62
CA ARG A 267 9.59 -1.09 11.96
C ARG A 267 8.39 -0.20 11.68
N SER A 268 8.19 0.78 12.53
CA SER A 268 7.24 1.85 12.27
C SER A 268 7.89 3.17 12.64
N ALA A 269 7.88 4.11 11.72
CA ALA A 269 8.31 5.48 11.94
C ALA A 269 7.52 6.13 13.08
N ALA A 270 6.23 5.81 13.18
CA ALA A 270 5.31 6.33 14.19
C ALA A 270 5.49 5.69 15.58
N SER A 271 6.06 4.50 15.68
CA SER A 271 6.18 3.77 16.94
C SER A 271 7.64 3.57 17.32
N ALA A 272 8.05 4.09 18.48
CA ALA A 272 9.41 3.98 19.00
C ALA A 272 9.68 2.59 19.66
N LEU A 273 9.35 1.50 18.95
CA LEU A 273 9.53 0.11 19.40
C LEU A 273 10.96 -0.44 19.20
#